data_AF-A0A9Q5JGI7-F1
#
_entry.id   AF-A0A9Q5JGI7-F1
#
_cell.length_a   1.000
_cell.length_b   1.000
_cell.length_c   1.000
_cell.angle_alpha   90.00
_cell.angle_beta   90.00
_cell.angle_gamma   90.00
#
_symmetry.space_group_name_H-M   'P 1'
#
loop_
_entity.id
_entity.type
_entity.pdbx_description
1 polymer ?
#
loop_
_entity_poly.entity_id
_entity_poly.type
_entity_poly.pdbx_seq_one_letter_code
_entity_poly.pdbx_strand_id
1 'polypeptide(L)' 'MNIIFEVTRIVSHFIFIYISFNFLSALDFNKIFKANTNYRIIQYFVIFLSVAIGFLVSNFFLEIVSLSKDIFTSFK' A
#
# COMPACT_ATOMS: atom_id res chain seq x y z
N MET A 1 -25.11 3.59 -8.36
CA MET A 1 -24.50 3.85 -7.04
C MET A 1 -23.26 2.96 -6.79
N ASN A 2 -22.37 2.78 -7.79
CA ASN A 2 -21.19 1.89 -7.67
C ASN A 2 -19.86 2.55 -8.10
N ILE A 3 -19.84 3.40 -9.14
CA ILE A 3 -18.59 4.03 -9.64
C ILE A 3 -17.83 4.80 -8.54
N ILE A 4 -18.53 5.54 -7.68
CA ILE A 4 -17.88 6.35 -6.64
C ILE A 4 -17.13 5.48 -5.61
N PHE A 5 -17.70 4.31 -5.26
CA PHE A 5 -17.06 3.37 -4.35
C PHE A 5 -15.83 2.72 -4.99
N GLU A 6 -15.93 2.30 -6.26
CA GLU A 6 -14.81 1.70 -6.98
C GLU A 6 -13.67 2.70 -7.20
N VAL A 7 -13.99 3.96 -7.54
CA VAL A 7 -12.99 5.02 -7.67
C VAL A 7 -12.31 5.29 -6.32
N THR A 8 -13.07 5.34 -5.23
CA THR A 8 -12.51 5.53 -3.88
C THR A 8 -11.56 4.40 -3.51
N ARG A 9 -11.93 3.14 -3.83
CA ARG A 9 -11.09 1.96 -3.60
C ARG A 9 -9.79 2.03 -4.40
N ILE A 10 -9.86 2.35 -5.69
CA ILE A 10 -8.68 2.52 -6.56
C ILE A 10 -7.77 3.63 -6.04
N VAL A 11 -8.32 4.80 -5.74
CA VAL A 11 -7.56 5.95 -5.22
C VAL A 11 -6.88 5.61 -3.91
N SER A 12 -7.58 4.92 -3.00
CA SER A 12 -7.01 4.42 -1.75
C SER A 12 -5.76 3.56 -2.02
N HIS A 13 -5.86 2.58 -2.92
CA HIS A 13 -4.70 1.74 -3.26
C HIS A 13 -3.52 2.56 -3.76
N PHE A 14 -3.72 3.52 -4.67
CA PHE A 14 -2.63 4.36 -5.16
C PHE A 14 -1.99 5.22 -4.06
N ILE A 15 -2.79 5.79 -3.16
CA ILE A 15 -2.28 6.57 -2.02
C ILE A 15 -1.41 5.69 -1.12
N PHE A 16 -1.89 4.49 -0.75
CA PHE A 16 -1.13 3.59 0.11
C PHE A 16 0.14 3.06 -0.57
N ILE A 17 0.11 2.76 -1.87
CA ILE A 17 1.32 2.37 -2.62
C ILE A 17 2.34 3.51 -2.63
N TYR A 18 1.92 4.76 -2.83
CA TYR A 18 2.82 5.92 -2.78
C TYR A 18 3.44 6.10 -1.39
N ILE A 19 2.64 5.97 -0.32
CA ILE A 19 3.14 6.02 1.05
C ILE A 19 4.13 4.88 1.31
N SER A 20 3.79 3.63 0.95
CA SER A 20 4.69 2.48 1.07
C SER A 20 5.98 2.68 0.28
N PHE A 21 5.93 3.31 -0.89
CA PHE A 21 7.13 3.66 -1.66
C PHE A 21 8.02 4.66 -0.94
N ASN A 22 7.46 5.72 -0.36
CA ASN A 22 8.25 6.66 0.43
C ASN A 22 8.89 6.00 1.64
N PHE A 23 8.14 5.15 2.36
CA PHE A 23 8.67 4.42 3.52
C PHE A 23 9.81 3.47 3.13
N LEU A 24 9.63 2.68 2.08
CA LEU A 24 10.66 1.76 1.63
C LEU A 24 11.88 2.52 1.11
N SER A 25 11.68 3.58 0.32
CA SER A 25 12.79 4.36 -0.25
C SER A 25 13.65 5.08 0.81
N ALA A 26 13.09 5.35 1.99
CA ALA A 26 13.82 5.90 3.13
C ALA A 26 14.75 4.88 3.82
N LEU A 27 14.62 3.58 3.52
CA LEU A 27 15.48 2.55 4.07
C LEU A 27 16.86 2.56 3.39
N ASP A 28 17.91 2.35 4.17
CA ASP A 28 19.27 2.25 3.65
C ASP A 28 19.51 0.86 3.04
N PHE A 29 19.14 0.72 1.77
CA PHE A 29 19.33 -0.51 1.02
C PHE A 29 20.78 -0.93 0.83
N ASN A 30 21.76 -0.06 1.07
CA ASN A 30 23.18 -0.43 1.02
C ASN A 30 23.57 -1.38 2.16
N LYS A 31 22.80 -1.41 3.25
CA LYS A 31 22.98 -2.37 4.35
C LYS A 31 22.35 -3.73 4.07
N ILE A 32 21.35 -3.76 3.20
CA ILE A 32 20.55 -4.96 2.88
C ILE A 32 21.14 -5.67 1.65
N PHE A 33 21.54 -4.91 0.64
CA PHE A 33 22.11 -5.41 -0.61
C PHE A 33 23.63 -5.30 -0.60
N LYS A 34 24.31 -6.18 -1.35
CA LYS A 34 25.77 -6.10 -1.50
C LYS A 34 26.16 -4.77 -2.14
N ALA A 35 27.30 -4.20 -1.74
CA ALA A 35 27.80 -2.89 -2.20
C ALA A 35 27.91 -2.73 -3.73
N ASN A 36 28.04 -3.84 -4.48
CA ASN A 36 28.12 -3.82 -5.95
C ASN A 36 26.77 -4.06 -6.65
N THR A 37 25.65 -4.03 -5.91
CA THR A 37 24.31 -4.22 -6.50
C THR A 37 23.90 -2.96 -7.25
N ASN A 38 23.44 -3.12 -8.49
CA ASN A 38 23.00 -2.00 -9.32
C ASN A 38 21.82 -1.27 -8.65
N TYR A 39 21.98 0.02 -8.39
CA TYR A 39 20.95 0.88 -7.78
C TYR A 39 19.60 0.82 -8.51
N ARG A 40 19.58 0.69 -9.86
CA ARG A 40 18.34 0.51 -10.62
C ARG A 40 17.58 -0.76 -10.24
N ILE A 41 18.28 -1.86 -9.97
CA ILE A 41 17.66 -3.13 -9.57
C ILE A 41 17.01 -2.98 -8.19
N ILE A 42 17.68 -2.27 -7.27
CA ILE A 42 17.13 -1.96 -5.95
C ILE A 42 15.86 -1.11 -6.10
N GLN A 43 15.87 -0.07 -6.94
CA GLN A 43 14.67 0.75 -7.18
C GLN A 43 13.49 -0.06 -7.73
N TYR A 44 13.73 -0.95 -8.71
CA TYR A 44 12.65 -1.81 -9.23
C TYR A 44 12.11 -2.76 -8.17
N PHE A 45 12.99 -3.32 -7.33
CA PHE A 45 12.59 -4.14 -6.19
C PHE A 45 11.75 -3.34 -5.19
N VAL A 46 12.15 -2.10 -4.88
CA VAL A 46 11.39 -1.21 -4.00
C VAL A 46 10.00 -0.95 -4.57
N ILE A 47 9.87 -0.59 -5.84
CA ILE A 47 8.57 -0.36 -6.48
C ILE A 47 7.67 -1.61 -6.37
N PHE A 48 8.21 -2.80 -6.68
CA PHE A 48 7.46 -4.05 -6.56
C PHE A 48 6.98 -4.29 -5.13
N LEU A 49 7.87 -4.10 -4.15
CA LEU A 49 7.55 -4.30 -2.75
C LEU A 49 6.56 -3.25 -2.23
N SER A 50 6.64 -2.00 -2.72
CA SER A 50 5.68 -0.94 -2.42
C SER A 50 4.29 -1.25 -2.95
N VAL A 51 4.17 -1.83 -4.14
CA VAL A 51 2.89 -2.28 -4.68
C VAL A 51 2.30 -3.39 -3.81
N ALA A 52 3.11 -4.39 -3.46
CA ALA A 52 2.66 -5.52 -2.63
C ALA A 52 2.21 -5.06 -1.23
N ILE A 53 3.05 -4.29 -0.53
CA ILE A 53 2.76 -3.79 0.82
C ILE A 53 1.62 -2.77 0.78
N GLY A 54 1.66 -1.80 -0.13
CA GLY A 54 0.64 -0.76 -0.25
C GLY A 54 -0.74 -1.33 -0.57
N PHE A 55 -0.81 -2.35 -1.43
CA PHE A 55 -2.04 -3.08 -1.68
C PHE A 55 -2.55 -3.78 -0.42
N LEU A 56 -1.70 -4.50 0.31
CA LEU A 56 -2.09 -5.21 1.53
C LEU A 56 -2.61 -4.24 2.61
N VAL A 57 -1.87 -3.16 2.86
CA VAL A 57 -2.24 -2.13 3.85
C VAL A 57 -3.55 -1.46 3.47
N SER A 58 -3.75 -1.11 2.19
CA SER A 58 -5.01 -0.53 1.73
C SER A 58 -6.18 -1.49 1.89
N ASN A 59 -6.01 -2.79 1.60
CA ASN A 59 -7.10 -3.75 1.80
C ASN A 59 -7.46 -3.87 3.28
N PHE A 60 -6.47 -3.99 4.16
CA PHE A 60 -6.68 -4.01 5.60
C PHE A 60 -7.45 -2.77 6.09
N PHE A 61 -7.08 -1.58 5.59
CA PHE A 61 -7.75 -0.33 5.98
C PHE A 61 -9.20 -0.28 5.49
N LEU A 62 -9.46 -0.68 4.25
CA LEU A 62 -10.82 -0.75 3.69
C LEU A 62 -11.68 -1.78 4.40
N GLU A 63 -11.09 -2.90 4.81
CA GLU A 63 -11.76 -3.96 5.57
C GLU A 63 -12.17 -3.47 6.97
N ILE A 64 -11.29 -2.74 7.68
CA ILE A 64 -11.64 -2.07 8.94
C ILE A 64 -12.82 -1.12 8.75
N VAL A 65 -12.82 -0.33 7.68
CA VAL A 65 -13.91 0.61 7.38
C VAL A 65 -15.21 -0.16 7.10
N SER A 66 -15.15 -1.29 6.40
CA SER A 66 -16.32 -2.15 6.16
C SER A 66 -16.85 -2.73 7.46
N LEU A 67 -16.00 -3.36 8.26
CA LEU A 67 -16.35 -3.93 9.56
C LEU A 67 -16.96 -2.88 10.50
N SER A 68 -16.40 -1.67 10.51
CA SER A 68 -16.93 -0.55 11.31
C SER A 68 -18.36 -0.19 10.90
N LYS A 69 -18.66 -0.20 9.60
CA LYS A 69 -20.02 0.03 9.08
C LYS A 69 -20.96 -1.11 9.47
N ASP A 70 -20.53 -2.36 9.32
CA ASP A 70 -21.33 -3.55 9.60
C ASP A 70 -21.68 -3.65 11.09
N ILE A 71 -20.73 -3.33 11.97
CA ILE A 71 -20.96 -3.23 13.41
C ILE A 71 -22.01 -2.15 13.71
N PHE A 72 -21.85 -0.96 13.13
CA PHE A 72 -22.78 0.16 13.37
C PHE A 72 -24.21 -0.12 12.87
N THR A 73 -24.35 -0.78 11.71
CA THR A 73 -25.67 -1.17 11.18
C THR A 73 -26.31 -2.31 11.96
N SER A 74 -25.52 -3.23 12.54
CA SER A 74 -26.05 -4.33 13.37
C SER A 74 -26.66 -3.86 14.70
N PHE A 75 -26.33 -2.66 15.18
CA PHE A 75 -26.91 -2.09 16.40
C PHE A 75 -28.19 -1.27 16.16
N LYS A 76 -28.63 -1.13 14.90
CA LYS A 76 -29.83 -0.39 14.51
C LYS A 76 -30.94 -1.34 14.08
#